data_AF-A0A433D407-F1
#
_entry.id   AF-A0A433D407-F1
#
_cell.length_a   1.000
_cell.length_b   1.000
_cell.length_c   1.000
_cell.angle_alpha   90.00
_cell.angle_beta   90.00
_cell.angle_gamma   90.00
#
_symmetry.space_group_name_H-M   'P 1'
#
loop_
_entity.id
_entity.type
_entity.pdbx_description
1 polymer ?
#
loop_
_entity_poly.entity_id
_entity_poly.type
_entity_poly.pdbx_seq_one_letter_code
_entity_poly.pdbx_strand_id
1 'polypeptide(L)'
;MAKHSSSSEDTPIDASGTMEKLYDHYTGIFDQENGGLGGAPKFPTPPTLYFLSRFYADNHNLAPPPILDFSPEANAEEQHRDRRRDKAERSADMVCHTLRNVALGGIHDHLGGGFHRYSVDAAWHVPHFEKMIYDQAQLLNCYLEAYSITGDEHMANAAKDIVSYLERDMTHPKGGFYSAQDADSLPSPTSLHKVEGAYYVWTKKEIEDVLRSARDVDIFCHHFGVREEGNVDKIYDPHGELEGKNILTLRHTLNAPTTDRFNISTHKVETFLAEYKRILLSHRQRTRPAPHRDDKIITGWNGLAISALSRAGLHLLSSTCLDMATRAAEFAYGQLWDKRRKRLRRCYYDEDGGGIDGFADDYANMIRACLDLYEVGWDERWVEWAAEMQQVMVDVFEDQESGGFFGEAEDVGTKADGVGSIARLKDGES
;
A
#
# COMPACT_ATOMS: atom_id res chain seq x y z
N MET A 1 -7.52 -1.03 -54.92
CA MET A 1 -8.86 -0.62 -54.47
C MET A 1 -8.68 0.19 -53.21
N ALA A 2 -9.13 1.43 -53.25
CA ALA A 2 -8.84 2.44 -52.26
C ALA A 2 -9.83 2.40 -51.08
N LYS A 3 -9.38 3.00 -49.97
CA LYS A 3 -10.14 3.59 -48.86
C LYS A 3 -10.67 2.63 -47.79
N HIS A 4 -9.96 2.61 -46.66
CA HIS A 4 -10.44 3.36 -45.50
C HIS A 4 -9.30 4.17 -44.88
N SER A 5 -9.23 5.45 -45.26
CA SER A 5 -8.74 6.49 -44.36
C SER A 5 -9.87 6.80 -43.38
N SER A 6 -9.83 6.22 -42.18
CA SER A 6 -10.42 6.89 -41.02
C SER A 6 -9.33 7.80 -40.47
N SER A 7 -9.28 9.02 -40.98
CA SER A 7 -8.75 10.13 -40.20
C SER A 7 -9.67 10.28 -38.99
N SER A 8 -9.41 9.53 -37.92
CA SER A 8 -9.66 10.10 -36.61
C SER A 8 -8.71 11.30 -36.57
N GLU A 9 -9.27 12.50 -36.59
CA GLU A 9 -8.48 13.67 -36.23
C GLU A 9 -7.84 13.32 -34.88
N ASP A 10 -6.51 13.18 -34.86
CA ASP A 10 -5.68 13.17 -33.66
C ASP A 10 -5.92 14.51 -32.96
N THR A 11 -7.10 14.67 -32.36
CA THR A 11 -7.39 15.76 -31.47
C THR A 11 -6.58 15.40 -30.23
N PRO A 12 -5.50 16.14 -29.93
CA PRO A 12 -4.71 15.84 -28.75
C PRO A 12 -5.67 15.79 -27.58
N ILE A 13 -5.57 14.75 -26.74
CA ILE A 13 -6.34 14.71 -25.50
C ILE A 13 -6.01 16.00 -24.76
N ASP A 14 -7.00 16.90 -24.66
CA ASP A 14 -6.85 18.15 -23.92
C ASP A 14 -6.82 17.79 -22.42
N ALA A 15 -5.62 17.47 -21.95
CA ALA A 15 -5.35 17.16 -20.57
C ALA A 15 -5.20 18.44 -19.72
N SER A 16 -5.42 19.63 -20.31
CA SER A 16 -5.30 20.89 -19.58
C SER A 16 -6.34 20.93 -18.45
N GLY A 17 -5.84 21.20 -17.24
CA GLY A 17 -6.66 21.21 -16.03
C GLY A 17 -7.19 19.83 -15.57
N THR A 18 -6.84 18.70 -16.21
CA THR A 18 -7.29 17.36 -15.74
C THR A 18 -6.78 17.07 -14.33
N MET A 19 -5.52 17.40 -14.04
CA MET A 19 -4.96 17.25 -12.69
C MET A 19 -5.71 18.10 -11.65
N GLU A 20 -6.11 19.32 -12.02
CA GLU A 20 -6.89 20.19 -11.13
C GLU A 20 -8.31 19.66 -10.90
N LYS A 21 -8.98 19.16 -11.94
CA LYS A 21 -10.30 18.53 -11.83
C LYS A 21 -10.25 17.27 -10.94
N LEU A 22 -9.21 16.45 -11.08
CA LEU A 22 -8.99 15.28 -10.21
C LEU A 22 -8.75 15.69 -8.76
N TYR A 23 -7.88 16.69 -8.54
CA TYR A 23 -7.66 17.25 -7.21
C TYR A 23 -8.97 17.79 -6.59
N ASP A 24 -9.74 18.59 -7.33
CA ASP A 24 -10.99 19.17 -6.84
C ASP A 24 -12.03 18.07 -6.53
N HIS A 25 -12.08 17.01 -7.35
CA HIS A 25 -12.91 15.83 -7.10
C HIS A 25 -12.54 15.14 -5.78
N TYR A 26 -11.26 14.77 -5.59
CA TYR A 26 -10.82 14.08 -4.38
C TYR A 26 -10.99 14.95 -3.13
N THR A 27 -10.75 16.25 -3.26
CA THR A 27 -10.99 17.22 -2.18
C THR A 27 -12.46 17.27 -1.77
N GLY A 28 -13.39 17.13 -2.73
CA GLY A 28 -14.83 17.14 -2.49
C GLY A 28 -15.36 15.89 -1.77
N ILE A 29 -14.66 14.76 -1.85
CA ILE A 29 -15.05 13.48 -1.23
C ILE A 29 -14.15 13.05 -0.06
N PHE A 30 -13.23 13.93 0.34
CA PHE A 30 -12.29 13.67 1.42
C PHE A 30 -12.98 13.63 2.78
N ASP A 31 -12.73 12.57 3.55
CA ASP A 31 -13.18 12.49 4.94
C ASP A 31 -12.23 13.28 5.84
N GLN A 32 -12.67 14.45 6.30
CA GLN A 32 -11.89 15.33 7.17
C GLN A 32 -11.76 14.81 8.60
N GLU A 33 -12.64 13.90 9.03
CA GLU A 33 -12.65 13.38 10.39
C GLU A 33 -11.70 12.19 10.52
N ASN A 34 -11.79 11.24 9.59
CA ASN A 34 -11.06 9.98 9.67
C ASN A 34 -9.98 9.82 8.59
N GLY A 35 -9.85 10.76 7.66
CA GLY A 35 -9.00 10.61 6.48
C GLY A 35 -9.49 9.55 5.50
N GLY A 36 -8.85 9.52 4.35
CA GLY A 36 -9.26 8.73 3.19
C GLY A 36 -10.38 9.37 2.39
N LEU A 37 -10.95 8.57 1.49
CA LEU A 37 -11.99 8.99 0.56
C LEU A 37 -13.26 8.17 0.82
N GLY A 38 -14.40 8.84 0.83
CA GLY A 38 -15.69 8.18 1.03
C GLY A 38 -15.93 7.65 2.45
N GLY A 39 -17.01 6.87 2.59
CA GLY A 39 -17.47 6.30 3.86
C GLY A 39 -17.05 4.84 4.09
N ALA A 40 -17.85 4.12 4.87
CA ALA A 40 -17.69 2.68 5.14
C ALA A 40 -18.29 1.81 4.00
N PRO A 41 -17.67 0.69 3.59
CA PRO A 41 -16.32 0.24 3.95
C PRO A 41 -15.24 1.13 3.32
N LYS A 42 -14.11 1.29 4.03
CA LYS A 42 -13.06 2.23 3.67
C LYS A 42 -11.75 1.55 3.29
N PHE A 43 -11.20 1.93 2.13
CA PHE A 43 -9.99 1.38 1.53
C PHE A 43 -8.86 2.43 1.52
N PRO A 44 -7.58 2.06 1.71
CA PRO A 44 -6.48 3.03 1.71
C PRO A 44 -6.30 3.80 0.38
N THR A 45 -6.74 3.24 -0.74
CA THR A 45 -6.64 3.85 -2.09
C THR A 45 -5.25 4.41 -2.45
N PRO A 46 -4.15 3.61 -2.35
CA PRO A 46 -2.80 4.11 -2.59
C PRO A 46 -2.57 4.87 -3.91
N PRO A 47 -3.15 4.47 -5.06
CA PRO A 47 -2.99 5.24 -6.31
C PRO A 47 -3.44 6.69 -6.18
N THR A 48 -4.53 6.95 -5.44
CA THR A 48 -5.03 8.30 -5.21
C THR A 48 -4.12 9.09 -4.27
N LEU A 49 -3.64 8.45 -3.19
CA LEU A 49 -2.69 9.08 -2.28
C LEU A 49 -1.39 9.44 -3.01
N TYR A 50 -0.91 8.53 -3.87
CA TYR A 50 0.26 8.77 -4.69
C TYR A 50 0.06 9.92 -5.67
N PHE A 51 -1.10 10.01 -6.32
CA PHE A 51 -1.48 11.15 -7.14
C PHE A 51 -1.42 12.47 -6.35
N LEU A 52 -2.01 12.52 -5.15
CA LEU A 52 -2.02 13.73 -4.31
C LEU A 52 -0.60 14.11 -3.85
N SER A 53 0.25 13.15 -3.52
CA SER A 53 1.67 13.39 -3.21
C SER A 53 2.43 13.98 -4.40
N ARG A 54 2.18 13.47 -5.61
CA ARG A 54 2.79 14.00 -6.84
C ARG A 54 2.24 15.37 -7.20
N PHE A 55 0.95 15.60 -6.99
CA PHE A 55 0.33 16.92 -7.14
C PHE A 55 1.00 17.94 -6.20
N TYR A 56 1.29 17.58 -4.95
CA TYR A 56 2.10 18.43 -4.06
C TYR A 56 3.50 18.69 -4.65
N ALA A 57 4.22 17.63 -5.03
CA ALA A 57 5.59 17.73 -5.53
C ALA A 57 5.70 18.69 -6.73
N ASP A 58 4.73 18.67 -7.65
CA ASP A 58 4.73 19.50 -8.85
C ASP A 58 4.34 20.97 -8.59
N ASN A 59 3.70 21.27 -7.45
CA ASN A 59 3.10 22.59 -7.19
C ASN A 59 3.68 23.33 -5.97
N HIS A 60 4.38 22.66 -5.06
CA HIS A 60 4.91 23.29 -3.83
C HIS A 60 6.13 24.20 -4.06
N ASN A 61 6.99 23.88 -5.04
CA ASN A 61 8.23 24.63 -5.34
C ASN A 61 8.02 25.83 -6.28
N LEU A 62 6.80 26.34 -6.40
CA LEU A 62 6.51 27.58 -7.12
C LEU A 62 6.96 28.78 -6.25
N ALA A 63 8.28 28.96 -6.09
CA ALA A 63 8.83 30.13 -5.41
C ALA A 63 8.50 31.41 -6.20
N PRO A 64 8.07 32.51 -5.54
CA PRO A 64 7.88 33.77 -6.25
C PRO A 64 9.24 34.28 -6.74
N PRO A 65 9.39 34.67 -8.02
CA PRO A 65 10.55 35.47 -8.41
C PRO A 65 10.54 36.80 -7.63
N PRO A 66 11.70 37.42 -7.36
CA PRO A 66 11.74 38.73 -6.71
C PRO A 66 10.93 39.74 -7.53
N ILE A 67 10.00 40.41 -6.86
CA ILE A 67 9.04 41.34 -7.47
C ILE A 67 9.79 42.56 -8.03
N LEU A 68 9.72 42.75 -9.35
CA LEU A 68 10.10 43.99 -10.03
C LEU A 68 8.97 44.52 -10.96
N ASP A 69 7.85 43.81 -11.09
CA ASP A 69 6.70 44.18 -11.92
C ASP A 69 5.38 44.10 -11.12
N PHE A 70 4.59 45.19 -11.17
CA PHE A 70 3.31 45.36 -10.48
C PHE A 70 2.13 45.47 -11.46
N SER A 71 2.31 45.03 -12.70
CA SER A 71 1.26 44.98 -13.71
C SER A 71 0.05 44.14 -13.23
N PRO A 72 -1.18 44.45 -13.68
CA PRO A 72 -2.35 43.62 -13.41
C PRO A 72 -2.17 42.15 -13.81
N GLU A 73 -1.43 41.89 -14.89
CA GLU A 73 -1.08 40.56 -15.37
C GLU A 73 -0.13 39.85 -14.38
N ALA A 74 0.92 40.53 -13.90
CA ALA A 74 1.82 39.98 -12.88
C ALA A 74 1.08 39.64 -11.56
N ASN A 75 0.15 40.50 -11.14
CA ASN A 75 -0.69 40.26 -9.95
C ASN A 75 -1.64 39.07 -10.15
N ALA A 76 -2.23 38.91 -11.34
CA ALA A 76 -3.11 37.78 -11.65
C ALA A 76 -2.36 36.45 -11.67
N GLU A 77 -1.13 36.45 -12.23
CA GLU A 77 -0.26 35.27 -12.18
C GLU A 77 0.20 34.92 -10.76
N GLU A 78 0.48 35.92 -9.92
CA GLU A 78 0.83 35.73 -8.51
C GLU A 78 -0.34 35.08 -7.75
N GLN A 79 -1.56 35.64 -7.87
CA GLN A 79 -2.75 35.05 -7.25
C GLN A 79 -3.03 33.63 -7.74
N HIS A 80 -2.74 33.34 -9.01
CA HIS A 80 -2.87 31.99 -9.55
C HIS A 80 -1.83 31.02 -8.96
N ARG A 81 -0.58 31.47 -8.79
CA ARG A 81 0.50 30.68 -8.13
C ARG A 81 0.17 30.42 -6.66
N ASP A 82 -0.30 31.42 -5.92
CA ASP A 82 -0.69 31.28 -4.52
C ASP A 82 -1.81 30.24 -4.36
N ARG A 83 -2.85 30.30 -5.20
CA ARG A 83 -3.93 29.30 -5.19
C ARG A 83 -3.42 27.89 -5.46
N ARG A 84 -2.47 27.72 -6.39
CA ARG A 84 -1.88 26.41 -6.68
C ARG A 84 -1.05 25.89 -5.51
N ARG A 85 -0.32 26.77 -4.83
CA ARG A 85 0.42 26.43 -3.62
C ARG A 85 -0.52 26.01 -2.48
N ASP A 86 -1.61 26.74 -2.24
CA ASP A 86 -2.61 26.36 -1.23
C ASP A 86 -3.22 24.99 -1.52
N LYS A 87 -3.52 24.69 -2.80
CA LYS A 87 -3.98 23.36 -3.22
C LYS A 87 -2.92 22.29 -3.01
N ALA A 88 -1.64 22.61 -3.24
CA ALA A 88 -0.53 21.70 -2.99
C ALA A 88 -0.46 21.33 -1.51
N GLU A 89 -0.38 22.32 -0.62
CA GLU A 89 -0.31 22.10 0.84
C GLU A 89 -1.51 21.28 1.34
N ARG A 90 -2.72 21.61 0.88
CA ARG A 90 -3.92 20.81 1.20
C ARG A 90 -3.85 19.37 0.70
N SER A 91 -3.22 19.11 -0.44
CA SER A 91 -2.99 17.74 -0.93
C SER A 91 -2.07 16.95 0.02
N ALA A 92 -0.98 17.57 0.47
CA ALA A 92 -0.07 16.95 1.44
C ALA A 92 -0.78 16.70 2.78
N ASP A 93 -1.60 17.63 3.26
CA ASP A 93 -2.42 17.46 4.47
C ASP A 93 -3.38 16.29 4.34
N MET A 94 -4.09 16.15 3.21
CA MET A 94 -5.00 15.04 2.95
C MET A 94 -4.28 13.69 2.98
N VAL A 95 -3.11 13.60 2.34
CA VAL A 95 -2.27 12.39 2.35
C VAL A 95 -1.81 12.07 3.77
N CYS A 96 -1.21 13.04 4.47
CA CYS A 96 -0.66 12.82 5.80
C CYS A 96 -1.76 12.49 6.82
N HIS A 97 -2.89 13.18 6.75
CA HIS A 97 -4.04 12.90 7.61
C HIS A 97 -4.56 11.48 7.37
N THR A 98 -4.70 11.06 6.11
CA THR A 98 -5.11 9.68 5.78
C THR A 98 -4.12 8.64 6.31
N LEU A 99 -2.83 8.81 6.00
CA LEU A 99 -1.80 7.84 6.37
C LEU A 99 -1.60 7.73 7.88
N ARG A 100 -1.71 8.84 8.63
CA ARG A 100 -1.72 8.80 10.11
C ARG A 100 -2.93 8.04 10.63
N ASN A 101 -4.11 8.32 10.09
CA ASN A 101 -5.34 7.64 10.48
C ASN A 101 -5.28 6.12 10.22
N VAL A 102 -4.73 5.70 9.08
CA VAL A 102 -4.50 4.30 8.75
C VAL A 102 -3.47 3.67 9.71
N ALA A 103 -2.34 4.35 9.97
CA ALA A 103 -1.30 3.87 10.88
C ALA A 103 -1.74 3.74 12.34
N LEU A 104 -2.67 4.58 12.79
CA LEU A 104 -3.20 4.59 14.15
C LEU A 104 -4.43 3.69 14.33
N GLY A 105 -5.08 3.29 13.23
CA GLY A 105 -6.29 2.48 13.24
C GLY A 105 -6.05 1.00 13.55
N GLY A 106 -7.13 0.23 13.65
CA GLY A 106 -7.09 -1.22 13.80
C GLY A 106 -6.80 -1.97 12.50
N ILE A 107 -6.86 -1.28 11.35
CA ILE A 107 -6.34 -1.78 10.07
C ILE A 107 -4.83 -2.08 10.10
N HIS A 108 -4.09 -1.49 11.04
CA HIS A 108 -2.68 -1.79 11.28
C HIS A 108 -2.55 -2.89 12.34
N ASP A 109 -1.84 -3.98 12.03
CA ASP A 109 -1.52 -5.00 13.03
C ASP A 109 -0.42 -4.49 13.97
N HIS A 110 -0.81 -3.82 15.06
CA HIS A 110 0.13 -3.17 15.99
C HIS A 110 1.15 -4.11 16.67
N LEU A 111 0.98 -5.43 16.57
CA LEU A 111 1.90 -6.43 17.12
C LEU A 111 2.82 -7.03 16.06
N GLY A 112 2.26 -7.50 14.94
CA GLY A 112 3.02 -8.16 13.88
C GLY A 112 3.49 -7.21 12.78
N GLY A 113 2.91 -6.03 12.71
CA GLY A 113 3.12 -5.08 11.63
C GLY A 113 2.39 -5.42 10.34
N GLY A 114 2.49 -4.49 9.40
CA GLY A 114 1.74 -4.52 8.14
C GLY A 114 0.26 -4.21 8.32
N PHE A 115 -0.41 -4.01 7.19
CA PHE A 115 -1.78 -3.49 7.13
C PHE A 115 -2.76 -4.52 6.57
N HIS A 116 -3.96 -4.56 7.12
CA HIS A 116 -5.08 -5.30 6.57
C HIS A 116 -5.65 -4.60 5.33
N ARG A 117 -6.37 -5.33 4.49
CA ARG A 117 -6.78 -4.88 3.15
C ARG A 117 -7.66 -3.63 3.17
N TYR A 118 -8.65 -3.60 4.07
CA TYR A 118 -9.57 -2.47 4.23
C TYR A 118 -10.23 -2.50 5.61
N SER A 119 -10.95 -1.43 5.94
CA SER A 119 -11.77 -1.31 7.15
C SER A 119 -13.25 -1.37 6.81
N VAL A 120 -14.03 -2.15 7.55
CA VAL A 120 -15.50 -2.20 7.35
C VAL A 120 -16.18 -0.94 7.86
N ASP A 121 -15.55 -0.21 8.79
CA ASP A 121 -15.99 1.11 9.24
C ASP A 121 -15.15 2.26 8.66
N ALA A 122 -15.66 3.48 8.80
CA ALA A 122 -15.02 4.70 8.29
C ALA A 122 -13.84 5.19 9.16
N ALA A 123 -13.73 4.74 10.40
CA ALA A 123 -12.71 5.15 11.37
C ALA A 123 -11.44 4.27 11.30
N TRP A 124 -11.33 3.40 10.29
CA TRP A 124 -10.19 2.48 10.13
C TRP A 124 -10.01 1.52 11.32
N HIS A 125 -11.09 1.22 12.04
CA HIS A 125 -11.02 0.49 13.30
C HIS A 125 -11.19 -1.03 13.12
N VAL A 126 -12.26 -1.48 12.48
CA VAL A 126 -12.57 -2.89 12.26
C VAL A 126 -12.09 -3.30 10.87
N PRO A 127 -11.00 -4.07 10.73
CA PRO A 127 -10.50 -4.48 9.43
C PRO A 127 -11.24 -5.70 8.89
N HIS A 128 -11.20 -5.85 7.57
CA HIS A 128 -11.22 -7.18 6.97
C HIS A 128 -9.79 -7.74 7.02
N PHE A 129 -9.57 -8.78 7.83
CA PHE A 129 -8.22 -9.14 8.34
C PHE A 129 -7.24 -9.74 7.31
N GLU A 130 -7.64 -9.88 6.05
CA GLU A 130 -6.77 -10.31 4.95
C GLU A 130 -5.60 -9.32 4.77
N LYS A 131 -4.40 -9.84 4.48
CA LYS A 131 -3.23 -9.02 4.13
C LYS A 131 -2.69 -9.42 2.78
N MET A 132 -2.68 -8.49 1.84
CA MET A 132 -2.15 -8.71 0.49
C MET A 132 -0.82 -7.98 0.32
N ILE A 133 0.12 -8.59 -0.40
CA ILE A 133 1.44 -7.98 -0.59
C ILE A 133 1.39 -6.71 -1.45
N TYR A 134 0.49 -6.64 -2.44
CA TYR A 134 0.36 -5.43 -3.25
C TYR A 134 -0.16 -4.25 -2.43
N ASP A 135 -0.98 -4.49 -1.40
CA ASP A 135 -1.44 -3.44 -0.48
C ASP A 135 -0.26 -2.94 0.36
N GLN A 136 0.56 -3.87 0.89
CA GLN A 136 1.78 -3.51 1.63
C GLN A 136 2.74 -2.68 0.77
N ALA A 137 3.04 -3.13 -0.44
CA ALA A 137 4.00 -2.50 -1.33
C ALA A 137 3.55 -1.09 -1.74
N GLN A 138 2.28 -0.93 -2.06
CA GLN A 138 1.74 0.38 -2.43
C GLN A 138 1.65 1.32 -1.23
N LEU A 139 1.23 0.85 -0.05
CA LEU A 139 1.24 1.65 1.17
C LEU A 139 2.65 2.06 1.58
N LEU A 140 3.64 1.17 1.43
CA LEU A 140 5.05 1.49 1.68
C LEU A 140 5.47 2.70 0.84
N ASN A 141 5.18 2.71 -0.46
CA ASN A 141 5.46 3.86 -1.31
C ASN A 141 4.73 5.13 -0.83
N CYS A 142 3.47 5.06 -0.43
CA CYS A 142 2.74 6.22 0.10
C CYS A 142 3.39 6.77 1.38
N TYR A 143 3.79 5.91 2.31
CA TYR A 143 4.48 6.32 3.54
C TYR A 143 5.86 6.92 3.25
N LEU A 144 6.62 6.38 2.31
CA LEU A 144 7.92 6.93 1.90
C LEU A 144 7.79 8.31 1.24
N GLU A 145 6.79 8.50 0.38
CA GLU A 145 6.49 9.81 -0.22
C GLU A 145 6.11 10.84 0.85
N ALA A 146 5.18 10.49 1.74
CA ALA A 146 4.77 11.36 2.83
C ALA A 146 5.93 11.70 3.78
N TYR A 147 6.78 10.72 4.09
CA TYR A 147 8.01 10.96 4.87
C TYR A 147 8.97 11.90 4.16
N SER A 148 9.16 11.73 2.85
CA SER A 148 10.06 12.59 2.06
C SER A 148 9.56 14.03 1.95
N ILE A 149 8.23 14.22 1.92
CA ILE A 149 7.60 15.53 1.89
C ILE A 149 7.68 16.22 3.26
N THR A 150 7.39 15.50 4.34
CA THR A 150 7.13 16.12 5.66
C THR A 150 8.24 15.94 6.68
N GLY A 151 9.12 14.94 6.51
CA GLY A 151 10.04 14.50 7.56
C GLY A 151 9.36 13.85 8.77
N ASP A 152 8.06 13.52 8.70
CA ASP A 152 7.32 12.94 9.83
C ASP A 152 7.77 11.49 10.11
N GLU A 153 8.46 11.30 11.23
CA GLU A 153 8.94 9.99 11.70
C GLU A 153 7.82 8.96 11.90
N HIS A 154 6.56 9.37 12.12
CA HIS A 154 5.45 8.42 12.16
C HIS A 154 5.26 7.71 10.82
N MET A 155 5.51 8.40 9.70
CA MET A 155 5.45 7.80 8.36
C MET A 155 6.62 6.83 8.13
N ALA A 156 7.83 7.23 8.54
CA ALA A 156 9.00 6.36 8.47
C ALA A 156 8.83 5.09 9.33
N ASN A 157 8.23 5.21 10.51
CA ASN A 157 7.98 4.08 11.39
C ASN A 157 6.93 3.12 10.80
N ALA A 158 5.85 3.62 10.18
CA ALA A 158 4.90 2.78 9.46
C ALA A 158 5.55 2.07 8.26
N ALA A 159 6.43 2.74 7.52
CA ALA A 159 7.20 2.13 6.44
C ALA A 159 8.13 0.99 6.96
N LYS A 160 8.87 1.24 8.03
CA LYS A 160 9.75 0.22 8.67
C LYS A 160 8.96 -0.99 9.18
N ASP A 161 7.74 -0.75 9.67
CA ASP A 161 6.84 -1.80 10.14
C ASP A 161 6.36 -2.70 8.99
N ILE A 162 5.98 -2.12 7.83
CA ILE A 162 5.69 -2.89 6.61
C ILE A 162 6.89 -3.73 6.19
N VAL A 163 8.09 -3.15 6.15
CA VAL A 163 9.32 -3.88 5.78
C VAL A 163 9.55 -5.08 6.70
N SER A 164 9.38 -4.88 8.01
CA SER A 164 9.56 -5.93 9.02
C SER A 164 8.56 -7.08 8.84
N TYR A 165 7.31 -6.77 8.47
CA TYR A 165 6.29 -7.77 8.11
C TYR A 165 6.66 -8.53 6.83
N LEU A 166 7.08 -7.82 5.78
CA LEU A 166 7.47 -8.44 4.51
C LEU A 166 8.66 -9.40 4.70
N GLU A 167 9.66 -8.98 5.47
CA GLU A 167 10.85 -9.80 5.77
C GLU A 167 10.46 -11.06 6.55
N ARG A 168 9.67 -10.91 7.62
CA ARG A 168 9.38 -12.00 8.55
C ARG A 168 8.37 -13.01 8.01
N ASP A 169 7.28 -12.54 7.40
CA ASP A 169 6.11 -13.39 7.12
C ASP A 169 5.92 -13.70 5.63
N MET A 170 6.34 -12.78 4.75
CA MET A 170 6.02 -12.83 3.32
C MET A 170 7.20 -13.23 2.43
N THR A 171 8.41 -13.30 2.96
CA THR A 171 9.60 -13.66 2.16
C THR A 171 9.70 -15.17 1.98
N HIS A 172 9.75 -15.61 0.72
CA HIS A 172 10.06 -16.97 0.32
C HIS A 172 11.55 -17.26 0.58
N PRO A 173 11.95 -18.46 1.03
CA PRO A 173 13.37 -18.79 1.28
C PRO A 173 14.32 -18.60 0.08
N LYS A 174 13.78 -18.64 -1.14
CA LYS A 174 14.50 -18.39 -2.41
C LYS A 174 14.58 -16.90 -2.80
N GLY A 175 13.91 -15.99 -2.09
CA GLY A 175 14.03 -14.54 -2.27
C GLY A 175 12.72 -13.81 -2.65
N GLY A 176 11.87 -14.41 -3.50
CA GLY A 176 10.59 -13.80 -3.89
C GLY A 176 9.61 -13.68 -2.71
N PHE A 177 8.44 -13.10 -2.94
CA PHE A 177 7.44 -12.87 -1.91
C PHE A 177 6.10 -13.55 -2.21
N TYR A 178 5.53 -14.12 -1.15
CA TYR A 178 4.19 -14.71 -1.14
C TYR A 178 3.10 -13.66 -1.39
N SER A 179 1.94 -14.09 -1.90
CA SER A 179 0.89 -13.19 -2.39
C SER A 179 0.04 -12.60 -1.26
N ALA A 180 -0.35 -13.42 -0.27
CA ALA A 180 -1.37 -13.05 0.70
C ALA A 180 -1.35 -13.86 2.01
N GLN A 181 -2.06 -13.35 3.01
CA GLN A 181 -2.52 -14.08 4.20
C GLN A 181 -4.04 -13.95 4.32
N ASP A 182 -4.73 -15.08 4.54
CA ASP A 182 -6.20 -15.15 4.73
C ASP A 182 -6.65 -14.24 5.90
N ALA A 183 -7.91 -13.77 5.83
CA ALA A 183 -8.57 -13.12 6.97
C ALA A 183 -8.93 -14.13 8.08
N ASP A 184 -9.29 -15.35 7.66
CA ASP A 184 -9.81 -16.41 8.52
C ASP A 184 -8.71 -17.27 9.12
N SER A 185 -8.83 -17.54 10.41
CA SER A 185 -7.94 -18.45 11.14
C SER A 185 -8.70 -19.22 12.21
N LEU A 186 -8.12 -20.33 12.67
CA LEU A 186 -8.72 -21.09 13.77
C LEU A 186 -8.52 -20.32 15.08
N PRO A 187 -9.56 -20.08 15.90
CA PRO A 187 -9.43 -19.44 17.21
C PRO A 187 -8.49 -20.18 18.17
N SER A 188 -8.40 -21.50 18.03
CA SER A 188 -7.55 -22.37 18.84
C SER A 188 -7.09 -23.58 18.01
N PRO A 189 -5.98 -24.26 18.38
CA PRO A 189 -5.53 -25.47 17.69
C PRO A 189 -6.57 -26.61 17.67
N THR A 190 -7.57 -26.56 18.56
CA THR A 190 -8.64 -27.55 18.68
C THR A 190 -9.94 -27.14 18.00
N SER A 191 -10.02 -25.92 17.45
CA SER A 191 -11.21 -25.43 16.76
C SER A 191 -11.40 -26.15 15.41
N LEU A 192 -12.65 -26.39 15.03
CA LEU A 192 -13.00 -27.05 13.76
C LEU A 192 -13.32 -26.05 12.63
N HIS A 193 -13.69 -24.82 12.99
CA HIS A 193 -14.08 -23.77 12.06
C HIS A 193 -13.16 -22.57 12.23
N LYS A 194 -12.78 -21.98 11.10
CA LYS A 194 -12.08 -20.70 11.08
C LYS A 194 -13.11 -19.58 11.30
N VAL A 195 -12.64 -18.47 11.84
CA VAL A 195 -13.41 -17.23 12.00
C VAL A 195 -12.54 -16.04 11.60
N GLU A 196 -13.17 -14.95 11.23
CA GLU A 196 -12.50 -13.74 10.76
C GLU A 196 -11.70 -13.11 11.91
N GLY A 197 -10.43 -12.78 11.66
CA GLY A 197 -9.62 -12.03 12.62
C GLY A 197 -9.18 -12.78 13.88
N ALA A 198 -9.51 -14.08 14.03
CA ALA A 198 -9.23 -14.88 15.24
C ALA A 198 -7.77 -14.79 15.72
N TYR A 199 -6.83 -14.76 14.77
CA TYR A 199 -5.41 -14.65 15.06
C TYR A 199 -5.03 -13.30 15.69
N TYR A 200 -5.70 -12.21 15.29
CA TYR A 200 -5.27 -10.83 15.55
C TYR A 200 -5.91 -10.19 16.79
N VAL A 201 -7.12 -10.62 17.18
CA VAL A 201 -7.93 -9.94 18.22
C VAL A 201 -7.74 -10.51 19.63
N TRP A 202 -8.04 -9.73 20.66
CA TRP A 202 -7.74 -10.09 22.07
C TRP A 202 -8.90 -9.81 23.01
N THR A 203 -9.16 -10.72 23.94
CA THR A 203 -9.90 -10.36 25.16
C THR A 203 -8.98 -9.62 26.12
N LYS A 204 -9.55 -8.75 26.97
CA LYS A 204 -8.78 -8.11 28.04
C LYS A 204 -8.14 -9.14 28.98
N LYS A 205 -8.85 -10.23 29.27
CA LYS A 205 -8.35 -11.34 30.07
C LYS A 205 -7.10 -12.00 29.50
N GLU A 206 -7.03 -12.23 28.19
CA GLU A 206 -5.83 -12.79 27.56
C GLU A 206 -4.62 -11.85 27.75
N ILE A 207 -4.83 -10.53 27.66
CA ILE A 207 -3.77 -9.55 27.91
C ILE A 207 -3.34 -9.59 29.37
N GLU A 208 -4.27 -9.68 30.32
CA GLU A 208 -3.99 -9.83 31.75
C GLU A 208 -3.17 -11.08 32.07
N ASP A 209 -3.55 -12.22 31.49
CA ASP A 209 -2.87 -13.50 31.70
C ASP A 209 -1.42 -13.49 31.17
N VAL A 210 -1.17 -12.74 30.10
CA VAL A 210 0.17 -12.60 29.48
C VAL A 210 1.04 -11.58 30.22
N LEU A 211 0.52 -10.38 30.50
CA LEU A 211 1.29 -9.27 31.10
C LEU A 211 1.50 -9.46 32.61
N ARG A 212 0.55 -10.07 33.32
CA ARG A 212 0.58 -10.44 34.77
C ARG A 212 0.74 -9.29 35.77
N SER A 213 1.18 -8.11 35.34
CA SER A 213 1.32 -6.90 36.14
C SER A 213 0.08 -6.03 35.93
N ALA A 214 -0.72 -5.83 36.99
CA ALA A 214 -1.95 -5.05 36.91
C ALA A 214 -1.72 -3.61 36.42
N ARG A 215 -0.58 -2.99 36.80
CA ARG A 215 -0.20 -1.66 36.32
C ARG A 215 0.10 -1.66 34.82
N ASP A 216 0.83 -2.67 34.35
CA ASP A 216 1.25 -2.74 32.95
C ASP A 216 0.05 -3.08 32.06
N VAL A 217 -0.87 -3.93 32.52
CA VAL A 217 -2.15 -4.15 31.87
C VAL A 217 -2.91 -2.82 31.72
N ASP A 218 -3.04 -2.02 32.78
CA ASP A 218 -3.78 -0.75 32.71
C ASP A 218 -3.15 0.24 31.71
N ILE A 219 -1.81 0.36 31.72
CA ILE A 219 -1.07 1.17 30.75
C ILE A 219 -1.32 0.67 29.32
N PHE A 220 -1.19 -0.63 29.09
CA PHE A 220 -1.36 -1.24 27.77
C PHE A 220 -2.80 -1.10 27.27
N CYS A 221 -3.78 -1.37 28.11
CA CYS A 221 -5.19 -1.28 27.78
C CYS A 221 -5.59 0.15 27.43
N HIS A 222 -5.16 1.15 28.20
CA HIS A 222 -5.40 2.56 27.87
C HIS A 222 -4.72 2.94 26.55
N HIS A 223 -3.49 2.46 26.33
CA HIS A 223 -2.72 2.79 25.13
C HIS A 223 -3.35 2.26 23.84
N PHE A 224 -3.85 1.02 23.86
CA PHE A 224 -4.43 0.35 22.70
C PHE A 224 -5.97 0.37 22.63
N GLY A 225 -6.63 1.09 23.55
CA GLY A 225 -8.08 1.17 23.59
C GLY A 225 -8.79 -0.15 23.89
N VAL A 226 -8.17 -1.01 24.72
CA VAL A 226 -8.72 -2.31 25.13
C VAL A 226 -9.78 -2.10 26.22
N ARG A 227 -10.94 -2.73 26.06
CA ARG A 227 -12.09 -2.69 26.96
C ARG A 227 -12.42 -4.10 27.47
N GLU A 228 -13.09 -4.17 28.61
CA GLU A 228 -13.51 -5.44 29.22
C GLU A 228 -14.51 -6.20 28.33
N GLU A 229 -15.47 -5.46 27.79
CA GLU A 229 -16.55 -5.92 26.93
C GLU A 229 -16.17 -6.04 25.43
N GLY A 230 -14.91 -5.76 25.08
CA GLY A 230 -14.48 -5.59 23.70
C GLY A 230 -14.68 -4.18 23.18
N ASN A 231 -14.08 -3.86 22.03
CA ASN A 231 -14.14 -2.52 21.43
C ASN A 231 -14.80 -2.47 20.04
N VAL A 232 -15.33 -3.60 19.56
CA VAL A 232 -16.02 -3.71 18.26
C VAL A 232 -17.52 -3.46 18.43
N ASP A 233 -18.08 -2.56 17.62
CA ASP A 233 -19.53 -2.33 17.58
C ASP A 233 -20.22 -3.49 16.83
N LYS A 234 -21.36 -3.95 17.36
CA LYS A 234 -22.15 -5.05 16.77
C LYS A 234 -22.61 -4.77 15.34
N ILE A 235 -22.75 -3.50 14.95
CA ILE A 235 -23.11 -3.16 13.57
C ILE A 235 -22.02 -3.56 12.56
N TYR A 236 -20.77 -3.62 13.00
CA TYR A 236 -19.60 -4.02 12.20
C TYR A 236 -19.17 -5.47 12.42
N ASP A 237 -19.89 -6.21 13.27
CA ASP A 237 -19.71 -7.64 13.51
C ASP A 237 -21.05 -8.38 13.37
N PRO A 238 -21.60 -8.48 12.14
CA PRO A 238 -22.91 -9.07 11.91
C PRO A 238 -22.99 -10.56 12.24
N HIS A 239 -21.83 -11.23 12.34
CA HIS A 239 -21.72 -12.66 12.63
C HIS A 239 -21.40 -12.96 14.11
N GLY A 240 -21.10 -11.93 14.92
CA GLY A 240 -20.79 -12.07 16.34
C GLY A 240 -19.43 -12.74 16.61
N GLU A 241 -18.51 -12.71 15.64
CA GLU A 241 -17.20 -13.36 15.73
C GLU A 241 -16.21 -12.57 16.59
N LEU A 242 -16.47 -11.27 16.78
CA LEU A 242 -15.63 -10.31 17.50
C LEU A 242 -16.26 -9.86 18.83
N GLU A 243 -17.37 -10.46 19.28
CA GLU A 243 -17.98 -10.13 20.57
C GLU A 243 -17.02 -10.38 21.75
N GLY A 244 -16.85 -9.37 22.61
CA GLY A 244 -15.89 -9.42 23.72
C GLY A 244 -14.42 -9.31 23.31
N LYS A 245 -14.15 -9.10 22.01
CA LYS A 245 -12.79 -8.98 21.47
C LYS A 245 -12.40 -7.51 21.27
N ASN A 246 -11.11 -7.28 21.35
CA ASN A 246 -10.48 -5.99 21.16
C ASN A 246 -9.54 -6.05 19.97
N ILE A 247 -9.66 -5.05 19.11
CA ILE A 247 -8.71 -4.71 18.07
C ILE A 247 -7.82 -3.61 18.63
N LEU A 248 -6.50 -3.83 18.60
CA LEU A 248 -5.57 -2.84 19.15
C LEU A 248 -5.58 -1.60 18.25
N THR A 249 -5.72 -0.41 18.85
CA THR A 249 -5.76 0.86 18.13
C THR A 249 -5.15 1.97 18.96
N LEU A 250 -4.43 2.89 18.32
CA LEU A 250 -3.75 4.00 19.02
C LEU A 250 -4.61 5.25 19.13
N ARG A 251 -5.70 5.34 18.37
CA ARG A 251 -6.58 6.53 18.30
C ARG A 251 -7.08 7.00 19.66
N HIS A 252 -7.32 6.09 20.59
CA HIS A 252 -7.83 6.41 21.92
C HIS A 252 -6.91 7.37 22.70
N THR A 253 -5.60 7.33 22.43
CA THR A 253 -4.61 8.12 23.18
C THR A 253 -4.38 9.52 22.63
N LEU A 254 -4.95 9.89 21.48
CA LEU A 254 -4.70 11.20 20.86
C LEU A 254 -5.14 12.38 21.75
N ASN A 255 -6.27 12.24 22.44
CA ASN A 255 -6.81 13.29 23.32
C ASN A 255 -6.34 13.16 24.77
N ALA A 256 -5.90 11.96 25.17
CA ALA A 256 -5.41 11.67 26.52
C ALA A 256 -4.18 10.75 26.41
N PRO A 257 -3.00 11.32 26.11
CA PRO A 257 -1.78 10.55 25.89
C PRO A 257 -1.46 9.66 27.09
N THR A 258 -0.94 8.47 26.82
CA THR A 258 -0.51 7.53 27.87
C THR A 258 0.51 8.15 28.83
N THR A 259 1.36 9.06 28.33
CA THR A 259 2.33 9.80 29.14
C THR A 259 1.66 10.60 30.25
N ASP A 260 0.60 11.33 29.91
CA ASP A 260 -0.08 12.26 30.80
C ASP A 260 -0.97 11.49 31.78
N ARG A 261 -1.66 10.46 31.29
CA ARG A 261 -2.56 9.60 32.09
C ARG A 261 -1.81 8.88 33.22
N PHE A 262 -0.61 8.38 32.94
CA PHE A 262 0.16 7.55 33.88
C PHE A 262 1.38 8.25 34.47
N ASN A 263 1.60 9.53 34.13
CA ASN A 263 2.76 10.32 34.53
C ASN A 263 4.09 9.59 34.26
N ILE A 264 4.25 9.11 33.03
CA ILE A 264 5.43 8.40 32.54
C ILE A 264 6.00 9.12 31.32
N SER A 265 7.32 9.16 31.18
CA SER A 265 7.95 9.83 30.05
C SER A 265 7.72 9.07 28.74
N THR A 266 7.74 9.79 27.62
CA THR A 266 7.60 9.21 26.26
C THR A 266 8.55 8.05 26.04
N HIS A 267 9.83 8.22 26.38
CA HIS A 267 10.83 7.15 26.25
C HIS A 267 10.50 5.88 27.05
N LYS A 268 9.90 6.02 28.24
CA LYS A 268 9.46 4.88 29.05
C LYS A 268 8.26 4.18 28.42
N VAL A 269 7.31 4.95 27.86
CA VAL A 269 6.18 4.40 27.10
C VAL A 269 6.69 3.63 25.88
N GLU A 270 7.60 4.20 25.09
CA GLU A 270 8.18 3.54 23.91
C GLU A 270 8.88 2.23 24.28
N THR A 271 9.72 2.24 25.30
CA THR A 271 10.44 1.04 25.78
C THR A 271 9.46 -0.01 26.28
N PHE A 272 8.46 0.41 27.07
CA PHE A 272 7.39 -0.44 27.57
C PHE A 272 6.62 -1.10 26.43
N LEU A 273 6.20 -0.32 25.43
CA LEU A 273 5.43 -0.83 24.31
C LEU A 273 6.25 -1.78 23.44
N ALA A 274 7.51 -1.47 23.17
CA ALA A 274 8.40 -2.36 22.42
C ALA A 274 8.53 -3.73 23.09
N GLU A 275 8.70 -3.75 24.42
CA GLU A 275 8.76 -4.98 25.19
C GLU A 275 7.44 -5.77 25.12
N TYR A 276 6.32 -5.13 25.44
CA TYR A 276 5.04 -5.82 25.55
C TYR A 276 4.44 -6.21 24.20
N LYS A 277 4.66 -5.43 23.14
CA LYS A 277 4.34 -5.85 21.76
C LYS A 277 5.07 -7.14 21.40
N ARG A 278 6.37 -7.24 21.71
CA ARG A 278 7.18 -8.44 21.47
C ARG A 278 6.67 -9.65 22.27
N ILE A 279 6.31 -9.46 23.54
CA ILE A 279 5.76 -10.52 24.40
C ILE A 279 4.43 -11.03 23.84
N LEU A 280 3.50 -10.13 23.51
CA LEU A 280 2.18 -10.50 22.98
C LEU A 280 2.28 -11.12 21.58
N LEU A 281 3.15 -10.61 20.70
CA LEU A 281 3.42 -11.21 19.39
C LEU A 281 3.94 -12.65 19.55
N SER A 282 4.92 -12.84 20.44
CA SER A 282 5.50 -14.18 20.71
C SER A 282 4.46 -15.12 21.29
N HIS A 283 3.57 -14.63 22.16
CA HIS A 283 2.45 -15.39 22.68
C HIS A 283 1.51 -15.81 21.54
N ARG A 284 1.03 -14.84 20.74
CA ARG A 284 0.14 -15.06 19.59
C ARG A 284 0.67 -16.14 18.65
N GLN A 285 1.93 -16.02 18.22
CA GLN A 285 2.57 -16.97 17.30
C GLN A 285 2.68 -18.39 17.85
N ARG A 286 2.76 -18.55 19.18
CA ARG A 286 2.88 -19.86 19.83
C ARG A 286 1.54 -20.51 20.15
N THR A 287 0.51 -19.73 20.43
CA THR A 287 -0.76 -20.24 20.99
C THR A 287 -1.88 -20.27 19.97
N ARG A 288 -1.79 -19.50 18.89
CA ARG A 288 -2.84 -19.37 17.87
C ARG A 288 -2.37 -19.93 16.53
N PRO A 289 -3.19 -20.76 15.86
CA PRO A 289 -2.96 -21.12 14.47
C PRO A 289 -2.89 -19.87 13.59
N ALA A 290 -1.80 -19.70 12.84
CA ALA A 290 -1.64 -18.59 11.92
C ALA A 290 -2.68 -18.67 10.78
N PRO A 291 -3.12 -17.54 10.21
CA PRO A 291 -3.88 -17.54 8.98
C PRO A 291 -3.09 -18.25 7.89
N HIS A 292 -3.80 -18.88 6.96
CA HIS A 292 -3.15 -19.52 5.83
C HIS A 292 -2.46 -18.45 4.98
N ARG A 293 -1.24 -18.75 4.54
CA ARG A 293 -0.47 -17.91 3.63
C ARG A 293 -0.57 -18.51 2.25
N ASP A 294 -1.10 -17.76 1.29
CA ASP A 294 -1.08 -18.16 -0.12
C ASP A 294 0.37 -18.12 -0.62
N ASP A 295 0.88 -19.29 -0.98
CA ASP A 295 2.29 -19.50 -1.32
C ASP A 295 2.64 -19.10 -2.75
N LYS A 296 1.66 -18.66 -3.53
CA LYS A 296 1.84 -18.15 -4.87
C LYS A 296 2.71 -16.90 -4.88
N ILE A 297 3.73 -16.90 -5.74
CA ILE A 297 4.54 -15.71 -6.02
C ILE A 297 4.05 -15.13 -7.34
N ILE A 298 3.37 -13.98 -7.31
CA ILE A 298 2.84 -13.30 -8.50
C ILE A 298 3.83 -12.25 -8.98
N THR A 299 4.18 -12.28 -10.27
CA THR A 299 5.22 -11.44 -10.88
C THR A 299 4.95 -9.94 -10.69
N GLY A 300 3.78 -9.45 -11.09
CA GLY A 300 3.44 -8.03 -10.97
C GLY A 300 3.43 -7.54 -9.53
N TRP A 301 2.94 -8.36 -8.60
CA TRP A 301 2.89 -8.00 -7.18
C TRP A 301 4.28 -7.99 -6.53
N ASN A 302 5.15 -8.91 -6.97
CA ASN A 302 6.57 -8.88 -6.59
C ASN A 302 7.29 -7.67 -7.19
N GLY A 303 6.97 -7.28 -8.43
CA GLY A 303 7.46 -6.03 -9.02
C GLY A 303 7.12 -4.81 -8.16
N LEU A 304 5.87 -4.69 -7.69
CA LEU A 304 5.47 -3.63 -6.76
C LEU A 304 6.28 -3.67 -5.45
N ALA A 305 6.48 -4.86 -4.86
CA ALA A 305 7.24 -5.02 -3.63
C ALA A 305 8.73 -4.69 -3.80
N ILE A 306 9.36 -5.15 -4.89
CA ILE A 306 10.77 -4.85 -5.21
C ILE A 306 10.97 -3.35 -5.41
N SER A 307 10.09 -2.71 -6.18
CA SER A 307 10.09 -1.25 -6.37
C SER A 307 10.01 -0.51 -5.02
N ALA A 308 9.02 -0.86 -4.19
CA ALA A 308 8.83 -0.21 -2.90
C ALA A 308 10.00 -0.43 -1.93
N LEU A 309 10.59 -1.63 -1.91
CA LEU A 309 11.76 -1.94 -1.08
C LEU A 309 13.04 -1.24 -1.58
N SER A 310 13.22 -1.12 -2.89
CA SER A 310 14.35 -0.37 -3.47
C SER A 310 14.30 1.09 -3.02
N ARG A 311 13.12 1.70 -3.12
CA ARG A 311 12.86 3.07 -2.65
C ARG A 311 13.02 3.18 -1.12
N ALA A 312 12.55 2.19 -0.36
CA ALA A 312 12.75 2.15 1.09
C ALA A 312 14.24 2.12 1.45
N GLY A 313 15.07 1.40 0.70
CA GLY A 313 16.52 1.37 0.87
C GLY A 313 17.15 2.77 0.79
N LEU A 314 16.70 3.58 -0.16
CA LEU A 314 17.13 4.97 -0.32
C LEU A 314 16.60 5.88 0.79
N HIS A 315 15.28 5.94 0.97
CA HIS A 315 14.62 6.90 1.86
C HIS A 315 14.85 6.61 3.36
N LEU A 316 15.04 5.34 3.72
CA LEU A 316 15.30 4.92 5.11
C LEU A 316 16.78 4.61 5.37
N LEU A 317 17.66 4.78 4.37
CA LEU A 317 19.09 4.43 4.43
C LEU A 317 19.32 2.98 4.94
N SER A 318 18.53 2.04 4.41
CA SER A 318 18.48 0.64 4.88
C SER A 318 19.07 -0.31 3.84
N SER A 319 20.26 -0.85 4.11
CA SER A 319 20.84 -1.91 3.27
C SER A 319 19.99 -3.18 3.26
N THR A 320 19.33 -3.51 4.37
CA THR A 320 18.42 -4.66 4.45
C THR A 320 17.29 -4.57 3.41
N CYS A 321 16.71 -3.38 3.23
CA CYS A 321 15.65 -3.19 2.22
C CYS A 321 16.18 -3.43 0.81
N LEU A 322 17.37 -2.90 0.50
CA LEU A 322 18.00 -3.08 -0.81
C LEU A 322 18.39 -4.55 -1.06
N ASP A 323 18.88 -5.27 -0.04
CA ASP A 323 19.18 -6.70 -0.13
C ASP A 323 17.92 -7.55 -0.34
N MET A 324 16.82 -7.20 0.31
CA MET A 324 15.52 -7.84 0.06
C MET A 324 15.04 -7.62 -1.37
N ALA A 325 15.08 -6.37 -1.86
CA ALA A 325 14.69 -6.03 -3.22
C ALA A 325 15.54 -6.76 -4.26
N THR A 326 16.86 -6.76 -4.07
CA THR A 326 17.83 -7.40 -4.97
C THR A 326 17.60 -8.91 -5.04
N ARG A 327 17.48 -9.59 -3.89
CA ARG A 327 17.21 -11.04 -3.86
C ARG A 327 15.89 -11.41 -4.53
N ALA A 328 14.85 -10.59 -4.34
CA ALA A 328 13.56 -10.82 -4.99
C ALA A 328 13.61 -10.59 -6.51
N ALA A 329 14.37 -9.60 -6.99
CA ALA A 329 14.60 -9.39 -8.42
C ALA A 329 15.45 -10.51 -9.05
N GLU A 330 16.49 -10.97 -8.36
CA GLU A 330 17.28 -12.14 -8.78
C GLU A 330 16.43 -13.41 -8.83
N PHE A 331 15.53 -13.60 -7.85
CA PHE A 331 14.54 -14.66 -7.88
C PHE A 331 13.64 -14.54 -9.12
N ALA A 332 13.09 -13.34 -9.40
CA ALA A 332 12.22 -13.14 -10.54
C ALA A 332 12.93 -13.40 -11.88
N TYR A 333 14.15 -12.88 -12.05
CA TYR A 333 14.96 -13.15 -13.23
C TYR A 333 15.32 -14.64 -13.38
N GLY A 334 15.50 -15.36 -12.27
CA GLY A 334 15.86 -16.78 -12.27
C GLY A 334 14.68 -17.73 -12.48
N GLN A 335 13.50 -17.40 -11.93
CA GLN A 335 12.36 -18.33 -11.83
C GLN A 335 11.15 -17.88 -12.66
N LEU A 336 10.95 -16.58 -12.85
CA LEU A 336 9.77 -16.01 -13.52
C LEU A 336 10.07 -15.60 -14.97
N TRP A 337 11.33 -15.38 -15.35
CA TRP A 337 11.73 -15.04 -16.71
C TRP A 337 12.16 -16.27 -17.54
N ASP A 338 11.39 -16.62 -18.57
CA ASP A 338 11.83 -17.60 -19.57
C ASP A 338 12.79 -16.94 -20.56
N LYS A 339 14.09 -17.15 -20.33
CA LYS A 339 15.18 -16.59 -21.16
C LYS A 339 15.16 -17.03 -22.61
N ARG A 340 14.56 -18.20 -22.91
CA ARG A 340 14.49 -18.73 -24.28
C ARG A 340 13.32 -18.10 -25.03
N ARG A 341 12.16 -18.00 -24.39
CA ARG A 341 10.95 -17.39 -24.97
C ARG A 341 10.95 -15.87 -24.88
N LYS A 342 11.79 -15.29 -24.01
CA LYS A 342 11.73 -13.89 -23.59
C LYS A 342 10.31 -13.51 -23.13
N ARG A 343 9.81 -14.26 -22.15
CA ARG A 343 8.48 -14.08 -21.57
C ARG A 343 8.54 -14.18 -20.05
N LEU A 344 7.84 -13.28 -19.37
CA LEU A 344 7.53 -13.44 -17.95
C LEU A 344 6.45 -14.50 -17.78
N ARG A 345 6.53 -15.27 -16.71
CA ARG A 345 5.44 -16.09 -16.18
C ARG A 345 4.61 -15.22 -15.24
N ARG A 346 3.30 -15.45 -15.14
CA ARG A 346 2.42 -14.76 -14.19
C ARG A 346 2.73 -15.12 -12.74
N CYS A 347 3.03 -16.40 -12.49
CA CYS A 347 3.22 -16.90 -11.14
C CYS A 347 4.26 -18.03 -11.06
N TYR A 348 4.77 -18.20 -9.84
CA TYR A 348 5.62 -19.30 -9.44
C TYR A 348 4.99 -20.04 -8.26
N TYR A 349 5.15 -21.38 -8.27
CA TYR A 349 4.88 -22.30 -7.16
C TYR A 349 6.09 -23.22 -6.98
N ASP A 350 6.35 -23.69 -5.76
CA ASP A 350 7.47 -24.60 -5.54
C ASP A 350 7.29 -25.97 -6.23
N GLU A 351 6.04 -26.39 -6.43
CA GLU A 351 5.71 -27.71 -6.99
C GLU A 351 5.51 -27.71 -8.52
N ASP A 352 5.46 -26.54 -9.18
CA ASP A 352 4.98 -26.46 -10.57
C ASP A 352 6.02 -25.93 -11.58
N GLY A 353 6.14 -26.66 -12.70
CA GLY A 353 7.21 -26.48 -13.72
C GLY A 353 6.87 -25.55 -14.88
N GLY A 354 5.63 -25.07 -14.97
CA GLY A 354 5.14 -24.23 -16.06
C GLY A 354 3.95 -23.39 -15.62
N GLY A 355 3.97 -22.09 -15.93
CA GLY A 355 2.92 -21.15 -15.55
C GLY A 355 2.31 -20.49 -16.78
N ILE A 356 1.18 -19.81 -16.58
CA ILE A 356 0.56 -18.90 -17.54
C ILE A 356 1.56 -17.77 -17.87
N ASP A 357 1.64 -17.35 -19.13
CA ASP A 357 2.45 -16.19 -19.51
C ASP A 357 1.94 -14.92 -18.80
N GLY A 358 2.83 -13.99 -18.49
CA GLY A 358 2.52 -12.77 -17.75
C GLY A 358 1.62 -11.83 -18.54
N PHE A 359 0.83 -11.04 -17.82
CA PHE A 359 -0.02 -9.97 -18.33
C PHE A 359 0.74 -8.65 -18.39
N ALA A 360 0.19 -7.64 -19.07
CA ALA A 360 0.85 -6.34 -19.21
C ALA A 360 1.25 -5.69 -17.87
N ASP A 361 0.47 -5.89 -16.80
CA ASP A 361 0.80 -5.41 -15.46
C ASP A 361 1.99 -6.14 -14.81
N ASP A 362 2.24 -7.41 -15.18
CA ASP A 362 3.45 -8.11 -14.73
C ASP A 362 4.71 -7.45 -15.29
N TYR A 363 4.69 -7.13 -16.59
CA TYR A 363 5.79 -6.44 -17.26
C TYR A 363 5.95 -5.03 -16.70
N ALA A 364 4.88 -4.23 -16.66
CA ALA A 364 4.95 -2.84 -16.20
C ALA A 364 5.53 -2.72 -14.78
N ASN A 365 5.04 -3.54 -13.84
CA ASN A 365 5.50 -3.50 -12.47
C ASN A 365 6.93 -4.04 -12.31
N MET A 366 7.33 -5.06 -13.08
CA MET A 366 8.69 -5.59 -13.02
C MET A 366 9.71 -4.67 -13.69
N ILE A 367 9.34 -4.01 -14.79
CA ILE A 367 10.15 -2.95 -15.43
C ILE A 367 10.37 -1.82 -14.43
N ARG A 368 9.30 -1.35 -13.77
CA ARG A 368 9.42 -0.31 -12.74
C ARG A 368 10.36 -0.72 -11.61
N ALA A 369 10.24 -1.95 -11.13
CA ALA A 369 11.11 -2.50 -10.11
C ALA A 369 12.60 -2.49 -10.50
N CYS A 370 12.90 -2.88 -11.74
CA CYS A 370 14.26 -2.88 -12.26
C CYS A 370 14.85 -1.48 -12.39
N LEU A 371 14.03 -0.49 -12.79
CA LEU A 371 14.45 0.91 -12.85
C LEU A 371 14.74 1.47 -11.46
N ASP A 372 13.85 1.25 -10.48
CA ASP A 372 14.08 1.73 -9.10
C ASP A 372 15.31 1.03 -8.47
N LEU A 373 15.57 -0.26 -8.78
CA LEU A 373 16.79 -0.95 -8.36
C LEU A 373 18.05 -0.35 -8.98
N TYR A 374 18.02 -0.04 -10.27
CA TYR A 374 19.14 0.59 -10.97
C TYR A 374 19.44 1.99 -10.40
N GLU A 375 18.41 2.82 -10.15
CA GLU A 375 18.59 4.17 -9.61
C GLU A 375 19.28 4.18 -8.24
N VAL A 376 19.05 3.15 -7.43
CA VAL A 376 19.64 3.05 -6.08
C VAL A 376 20.98 2.30 -6.09
N GLY A 377 21.09 1.20 -6.84
CA GLY A 377 22.22 0.28 -6.80
C GLY A 377 23.24 0.43 -7.92
N TRP A 378 22.88 1.10 -9.03
CA TRP A 378 23.73 1.31 -10.22
C TRP A 378 24.21 0.04 -10.93
N ASP A 379 23.55 -1.10 -10.69
CA ASP A 379 23.83 -2.35 -11.40
C ASP A 379 23.11 -2.36 -12.75
N GLU A 380 23.86 -2.17 -13.83
CA GLU A 380 23.36 -2.03 -15.20
C GLU A 380 22.52 -3.23 -15.68
N ARG A 381 22.72 -4.42 -15.08
CA ARG A 381 21.95 -5.62 -15.42
C ARG A 381 20.44 -5.41 -15.29
N TRP A 382 20.02 -4.57 -14.34
CA TRP A 382 18.60 -4.29 -14.11
C TRP A 382 18.00 -3.42 -15.21
N VAL A 383 18.69 -2.36 -15.65
CA VAL A 383 18.20 -1.51 -16.75
C VAL A 383 18.23 -2.24 -18.09
N GLU A 384 19.22 -3.12 -18.31
CA GLU A 384 19.27 -4.00 -19.49
C GLU A 384 18.06 -4.96 -19.53
N TRP A 385 17.75 -5.61 -18.40
CA TRP A 385 16.59 -6.49 -18.33
C TRP A 385 15.27 -5.72 -18.45
N ALA A 386 15.17 -4.51 -17.88
CA ALA A 386 14.03 -3.63 -18.05
C ALA A 386 13.79 -3.28 -19.52
N ALA A 387 14.85 -2.95 -20.27
CA ALA A 387 14.75 -2.65 -21.70
C ALA A 387 14.31 -3.89 -22.51
N GLU A 388 14.81 -5.08 -22.19
CA GLU A 388 14.37 -6.32 -22.83
C GLU A 388 12.87 -6.61 -22.56
N MET A 389 12.43 -6.45 -21.32
CA MET A 389 11.01 -6.59 -20.95
C MET A 389 10.13 -5.52 -21.61
N GLN A 390 10.61 -4.28 -21.72
CA GLN A 390 9.88 -3.18 -22.35
C GLN A 390 9.65 -3.45 -23.84
N GLN A 391 10.65 -3.98 -24.55
CA GLN A 391 10.50 -4.36 -25.95
C GLN A 391 9.43 -5.44 -26.10
N VAL A 392 9.45 -6.46 -25.24
CA VAL A 392 8.41 -7.50 -25.23
C VAL A 392 7.04 -6.92 -24.91
N MET A 393 6.95 -5.97 -23.96
CA MET A 393 5.68 -5.36 -23.59
C MET A 393 5.06 -4.60 -24.78
N VAL A 394 5.87 -3.86 -25.53
CA VAL A 394 5.46 -3.16 -26.76
C VAL A 394 5.05 -4.17 -27.83
N ASP A 395 5.90 -5.15 -28.13
CA ASP A 395 5.68 -6.11 -29.21
C ASP A 395 4.43 -6.98 -29.01
N VAL A 396 4.02 -7.21 -27.76
CA VAL A 396 2.98 -8.19 -27.41
C VAL A 396 1.67 -7.56 -26.99
N PHE A 397 1.70 -6.39 -26.35
CA PHE A 397 0.52 -5.80 -25.73
C PHE A 397 0.13 -4.44 -26.30
N GLU A 398 0.97 -3.76 -27.08
CA GLU A 398 0.60 -2.44 -27.64
C GLU A 398 -0.52 -2.56 -28.67
N ASP A 399 -1.60 -1.79 -28.48
CA ASP A 399 -2.62 -1.62 -29.51
C ASP A 399 -2.11 -0.58 -30.54
N GLN A 400 -1.49 -1.06 -31.62
CA GLN A 400 -0.95 -0.19 -32.66
C GLN A 400 -2.02 0.54 -33.49
N GLU A 401 -3.29 0.12 -33.41
CA GLU A 401 -4.39 0.76 -34.14
C GLU A 401 -5.03 1.87 -33.32
N SER A 402 -5.32 1.62 -32.04
CA SER A 402 -6.07 2.55 -31.18
C SER A 402 -5.20 3.25 -30.12
N GLY A 403 -3.95 2.84 -29.96
CA GLY A 403 -3.06 3.27 -28.88
C GLY A 403 -3.36 2.61 -27.54
N GLY A 404 -2.38 2.60 -26.64
CA GLY A 404 -2.47 1.97 -25.32
C GLY A 404 -2.02 0.50 -25.33
N PHE A 405 -2.38 -0.24 -24.28
CA PHE A 405 -1.96 -1.64 -24.09
C PHE A 405 -3.16 -2.54 -23.75
N PHE A 406 -3.17 -3.76 -24.30
CA PHE A 406 -4.04 -4.87 -23.90
C PHE A 406 -3.56 -5.48 -22.58
N GLY A 407 -4.49 -6.03 -21.79
CA GLY A 407 -4.14 -6.75 -20.56
C GLY A 407 -3.50 -8.11 -20.81
N GLU A 408 -3.94 -8.80 -21.87
CA GLU A 408 -3.51 -10.14 -22.24
C GLU A 408 -2.77 -10.11 -23.59
N ALA A 409 -1.89 -11.09 -23.79
CA ALA A 409 -1.06 -11.17 -24.98
C ALA A 409 -1.89 -11.64 -26.20
N GLU A 410 -1.65 -11.06 -27.38
CA GLU A 410 -2.41 -11.37 -28.61
C GLU A 410 -2.34 -12.84 -29.04
N ASP A 411 -1.25 -13.54 -28.69
CA ASP A 411 -1.02 -14.95 -29.01
C ASP A 411 -1.79 -15.93 -28.11
N VAL A 412 -2.41 -15.45 -27.02
CA VAL A 412 -3.37 -16.20 -26.20
C VAL A 412 -4.74 -16.08 -26.86
N GLY A 413 -4.95 -16.88 -27.90
CA GLY A 413 -6.10 -16.81 -28.81
C GLY A 413 -7.47 -16.79 -28.14
N THR A 414 -8.01 -15.60 -27.95
CA THR A 414 -9.44 -15.32 -28.01
C THR A 414 -9.66 -13.97 -28.67
N LYS A 415 -9.78 -13.96 -30.00
CA LYS A 415 -10.60 -12.97 -30.70
C LYS A 415 -12.07 -13.25 -30.33
N ALA A 416 -12.40 -13.02 -29.07
CA ALA A 416 -13.77 -12.88 -28.63
C ALA A 416 -14.04 -11.37 -28.61
N ASP A 417 -15.02 -10.94 -29.40
CA ASP A 417 -15.51 -9.58 -29.47
C ASP A 417 -15.78 -9.05 -28.04
N GLY A 418 -14.83 -8.32 -27.43
CA GLY A 418 -15.06 -7.62 -26.16
C GLY A 418 -14.04 -7.74 -25.01
N VAL A 419 -12.77 -8.15 -25.21
CA VAL A 419 -11.79 -8.19 -24.09
C VAL A 419 -10.96 -6.91 -23.97
N GLY A 420 -11.31 -6.13 -22.94
CA GLY A 420 -10.53 -5.19 -22.11
C GLY A 420 -9.23 -4.58 -22.63
N SER A 421 -9.33 -3.44 -23.30
CA SER A 421 -8.29 -2.40 -23.25
C SER A 421 -8.11 -1.92 -21.79
N ILE A 422 -6.87 -1.71 -21.34
CA ILE A 422 -6.56 -1.21 -19.98
C ILE A 422 -7.08 0.24 -19.78
N ALA A 423 -7.27 1.00 -20.86
CA ALA A 423 -7.82 2.35 -20.81
C ALA A 423 -8.59 2.67 -22.10
N ARG A 424 -9.92 2.65 -22.05
CA ARG A 424 -10.77 3.37 -23.02
C ARG A 424 -11.43 4.55 -22.34
N LEU A 425 -11.28 5.74 -22.93
CA LEU A 425 -12.22 6.83 -22.68
C LEU A 425 -13.57 6.40 -23.23
N LYS A 426 -14.62 6.59 -22.44
CA LYS A 426 -16.00 6.28 -22.84
C LYS A 426 -16.34 7.21 -24.00
N ASP A 427 -16.59 6.64 -25.18
CA ASP A 427 -17.09 7.41 -26.31
C ASP A 427 -18.36 8.15 -25.88
N GLY A 428 -18.28 9.48 -25.90
CA GLY A 428 -19.41 10.35 -25.57
C GLY A 428 -20.41 10.27 -26.72
N GLU A 429 -21.52 9.58 -26.50
CA GLU A 429 -22.69 9.73 -27.36
C GLU A 429 -23.31 11.12 -27.12
N SER A 430 -23.37 11.88 -28.21
CA SER A 430 -23.98 13.20 -28.35
C SER A 430 -25.51 13.17 -28.30
#